data_AF-A0A3N7EZM9-F1
#
_entry.id   AF-A0A3N7EZM9-F1
#
_cell.length_a   1.000
_cell.length_b   1.000
_cell.length_c   1.000
_cell.angle_alpha   90.00
_cell.angle_beta   90.00
_cell.angle_gamma   90.00
#
_symmetry.space_group_name_H-M   'P 1'
#
loop_
_entity.id
_entity.type
_entity.pdbx_description
1 polymer ?
#
loop_
_entity_poly.entity_id
_entity_poly.type
_entity_poly.pdbx_seq_one_letter_code
_entity_poly.pdbx_strand_id
1 'polypeptide(L)'
;MSLFHYLQPPPPICVHPQVLCSQKREIPVVEAGSMDEIYDALAIRLLPTAPAASNPNFKYIVALAGPPGAGKSTLASEIVHRVNRLWPQKASSFDLQVKPPDVAAVLPMDGFHLYRSQLDAMENPEEAHARRGAPWTFSPTLLLRCLEKLRNEGSVYAPSFDHGVGDPVEDDIFVSLQHKVVIVEGNYLLLEDGAWKDVSSMFDEKWFIDVDIDTAMQRVLKRHISTGKPPDVAKWRIEYNDQPNAELIIKSKKNADLVIRSIDF
;
A
#
# COMPACT_ATOMS: atom_id res chain seq x y z
N MET A 1 -35.34 -53.26 -37.64
CA MET A 1 -35.65 -52.52 -36.39
C MET A 1 -35.17 -53.36 -35.21
N SER A 2 -33.86 -53.29 -34.93
CA SER A 2 -33.26 -52.63 -33.76
C SER A 2 -33.24 -53.53 -32.51
N LEU A 3 -32.19 -54.36 -32.40
CA LEU A 3 -31.82 -55.04 -31.15
C LEU A 3 -31.10 -54.04 -30.23
N PHE A 4 -31.68 -53.79 -29.06
CA PHE A 4 -31.07 -53.01 -27.98
C PHE A 4 -29.99 -53.84 -27.27
N HIS A 5 -28.73 -53.47 -27.43
CA HIS A 5 -27.65 -53.88 -26.53
C HIS A 5 -27.64 -52.98 -25.30
N TYR A 6 -27.92 -53.54 -24.12
CA TYR A 6 -27.69 -52.89 -22.83
C TYR A 6 -26.18 -52.80 -22.56
N LEU A 7 -25.61 -51.60 -22.62
CA LEU A 7 -24.29 -51.29 -22.10
C LEU A 7 -24.42 -50.93 -20.62
N GLN A 8 -23.68 -51.62 -19.74
CA GLN A 8 -23.58 -51.25 -18.34
C GLN A 8 -22.78 -49.95 -18.17
N PRO A 9 -23.14 -49.06 -17.23
CA PRO A 9 -22.36 -47.86 -16.96
C PRO A 9 -21.03 -48.21 -16.27
N PRO A 10 -19.94 -47.45 -16.53
CA PRO A 10 -18.67 -47.65 -15.86
C PRO A 10 -18.76 -47.28 -14.36
N PRO A 11 -17.89 -47.88 -13.51
CA PRO A 11 -17.89 -47.61 -12.08
C PRO A 11 -17.48 -46.16 -11.78
N PRO A 12 -17.95 -45.58 -10.66
CA PRO A 12 -17.60 -44.21 -10.28
C PRO A 12 -16.10 -44.10 -9.96
N ILE A 13 -15.44 -43.14 -10.59
CA ILE A 13 -14.06 -42.76 -10.31
C ILE A 13 -14.04 -42.02 -8.97
N CYS A 14 -13.53 -42.67 -7.92
CA CYS A 14 -13.21 -42.00 -6.66
C CYS A 14 -12.04 -41.04 -6.89
N VAL A 15 -12.34 -39.76 -7.07
CA VAL A 15 -11.33 -38.69 -7.04
C VAL A 15 -11.04 -38.39 -5.57
N HIS A 16 -9.93 -38.91 -5.06
CA HIS A 16 -9.41 -38.47 -3.76
C HIS A 16 -9.10 -36.97 -3.85
N PRO A 17 -9.61 -36.13 -2.93
CA PRO A 17 -9.14 -34.76 -2.85
C PRO A 17 -7.67 -34.80 -2.44
N GLN A 18 -6.78 -34.44 -3.36
CA GLN A 18 -5.41 -34.08 -3.01
C GLN A 18 -5.50 -32.87 -2.09
N VAL A 19 -5.25 -33.11 -0.81
CA VAL A 19 -5.04 -32.05 0.17
C VAL A 19 -3.81 -31.28 -0.30
N LEU A 20 -4.04 -30.12 -0.90
CA LEU A 20 -2.98 -29.15 -1.19
C LEU A 20 -2.48 -28.68 0.18
N CYS A 21 -1.40 -29.29 0.66
CA CYS A 21 -0.71 -28.86 1.85
C CYS A 21 -0.23 -27.43 1.59
N SER A 22 -0.92 -26.44 2.18
CA SER A 22 -0.46 -25.06 2.19
C SER A 22 0.78 -25.02 3.07
N GLN A 23 1.96 -25.23 2.48
CA GLN A 23 3.20 -24.88 3.13
C GLN A 23 3.08 -23.38 3.46
N LYS A 24 2.98 -23.05 4.75
CA LYS A 24 3.03 -21.66 5.21
C LYS A 24 4.36 -21.11 4.74
N ARG A 25 4.34 -20.33 3.67
CA ARG A 25 5.52 -19.64 3.16
C ARG A 25 5.95 -18.67 4.27
N GLU A 26 7.12 -18.87 4.85
CA GLU A 26 7.65 -17.93 5.85
C GLU A 26 7.88 -16.59 5.13
N ILE A 27 7.25 -15.53 5.65
CA ILE A 27 7.38 -14.19 5.08
C ILE A 27 8.75 -13.66 5.51
N PRO A 28 9.62 -13.27 4.56
CA PRO A 28 10.90 -12.66 4.89
C PRO A 28 10.72 -11.44 5.80
N VAL A 29 11.56 -11.34 6.82
CA VAL A 29 11.58 -10.20 7.74
C VAL A 29 12.89 -9.44 7.54
N VAL A 30 12.80 -8.13 7.30
CA VAL A 30 13.96 -7.23 7.31
C VAL A 30 14.17 -6.75 8.73
N GLU A 31 15.31 -7.13 9.29
CA GLU A 31 15.81 -6.69 10.59
C GLU A 31 17.24 -6.20 10.38
N ALA A 32 17.57 -5.06 10.99
CA ALA A 32 18.91 -4.49 10.90
C ALA A 32 19.27 -3.78 12.21
N GLY A 33 20.55 -3.45 12.40
CA GLY A 33 21.03 -2.77 13.61
C GLY A 33 20.63 -1.30 13.68
N SER A 34 20.20 -0.71 12.56
CA SER A 34 19.73 0.68 12.47
C SER A 34 18.66 0.86 11.40
N MET A 35 17.95 1.98 11.45
CA MET A 35 16.96 2.32 10.42
C MET A 35 17.61 2.58 9.07
N ASP A 36 18.82 3.16 9.06
CA ASP A 36 19.56 3.45 7.84
C ASP A 36 19.92 2.18 7.06
N GLU A 37 20.29 1.10 7.76
CA GLU A 37 20.53 -0.20 7.14
C GLU A 37 19.25 -0.78 6.52
N ILE A 38 18.09 -0.62 7.18
CA ILE A 38 16.79 -1.02 6.62
C ILE A 38 16.50 -0.22 5.35
N TYR A 39 16.67 1.09 5.40
CA TYR A 39 16.44 1.96 4.26
C TYR A 39 17.34 1.63 3.08
N ASP A 40 18.63 1.40 3.32
CA ASP A 40 19.59 1.03 2.27
C ASP A 40 19.26 -0.35 1.67
N ALA A 41 18.94 -1.35 2.51
CA ALA A 41 18.56 -2.68 2.04
C ALA A 41 17.31 -2.66 1.15
N LEU A 42 16.28 -1.90 1.56
CA LEU A 42 15.05 -1.75 0.79
C LEU A 42 15.27 -0.95 -0.49
N ALA A 43 16.10 0.09 -0.48
CA ALA A 43 16.44 0.84 -1.69
C ALA A 43 17.20 -0.02 -2.70
N ILE A 44 18.20 -0.80 -2.23
CA ILE A 44 18.97 -1.72 -3.08
C ILE A 44 18.05 -2.78 -3.70
N ARG A 45 17.07 -3.29 -2.94
CA ARG A 45 16.07 -4.25 -3.44
C ARG A 45 15.27 -3.71 -4.64
N LEU A 46 15.03 -2.40 -4.69
CA LEU A 46 14.27 -1.74 -5.76
C LEU A 46 15.13 -1.32 -6.96
N LEU A 47 16.46 -1.45 -6.87
CA LEU A 47 17.33 -1.17 -8.01
C LEU A 47 17.12 -2.24 -9.09
N PRO A 48 17.20 -1.85 -10.38
CA PRO A 48 16.96 -2.78 -11.48
C PRO A 48 18.07 -3.85 -11.52
N THR A 49 17.70 -5.13 -11.56
CA THR A 49 18.63 -6.27 -11.67
C THR A 49 19.10 -6.53 -13.11
N ALA A 50 18.37 -6.03 -14.11
CA ALA A 50 18.71 -6.06 -15.53
C ALA A 50 18.00 -4.87 -16.22
N PRO A 51 18.35 -4.46 -17.44
CA PRO A 51 17.61 -3.41 -18.12
C PRO A 51 16.22 -3.93 -18.52
N ALA A 52 15.25 -3.83 -17.61
CA ALA A 52 13.83 -3.85 -17.92
C ALA A 52 13.51 -2.58 -18.73
N ALA A 53 13.92 -2.58 -20.01
CA ALA A 53 13.95 -1.38 -20.83
C ALA A 53 13.42 -1.63 -22.25
N SER A 54 12.45 -2.53 -22.40
CA SER A 54 11.69 -2.68 -23.65
C SER A 54 10.33 -1.97 -23.62
N ASN A 55 9.71 -1.80 -22.44
CA ASN A 55 8.43 -1.10 -22.31
C ASN A 55 8.61 0.26 -21.59
N PRO A 56 8.39 1.41 -22.27
CA PRO A 56 8.49 2.73 -21.62
C PRO A 56 7.47 2.93 -20.50
N ASN A 57 6.32 2.25 -20.57
CA ASN A 57 5.23 2.36 -19.61
C ASN A 57 5.43 1.48 -18.37
N PHE A 58 6.45 0.62 -18.36
CA PHE A 58 6.72 -0.26 -17.23
C PHE A 58 6.87 0.53 -15.92
N LYS A 59 6.11 0.10 -14.91
CA LYS A 59 6.21 0.51 -13.52
C LYS A 59 6.35 -0.71 -12.64
N TYR A 60 7.28 -0.63 -11.71
CA TYR A 60 7.37 -1.52 -10.58
C TYR A 60 6.66 -0.87 -9.40
N ILE A 61 5.50 -1.39 -9.04
CA ILE A 61 4.59 -0.80 -8.05
C ILE A 61 4.65 -1.61 -6.76
N VAL A 62 5.11 -0.97 -5.69
CA VAL A 62 5.27 -1.59 -4.37
C VAL A 62 4.22 -1.04 -3.43
N ALA A 63 3.46 -1.89 -2.76
CA ALA A 63 2.62 -1.48 -1.64
C ALA A 63 3.44 -1.43 -0.36
N LEU A 64 3.32 -0.35 0.41
CA LEU A 64 3.83 -0.23 1.76
C LEU A 64 2.67 0.00 2.73
N ALA A 65 2.29 -1.06 3.44
CA ALA A 65 1.21 -1.02 4.42
C ALA A 65 1.69 -1.13 5.86
N GLY A 66 0.79 -0.82 6.78
CA GLY A 66 1.04 -0.81 8.21
C GLY A 66 0.00 0.04 8.94
N PRO A 67 -0.21 -0.19 10.25
CA PRO A 67 -1.22 0.53 11.00
C PRO A 67 -0.93 2.04 11.09
N PRO A 68 -1.92 2.88 11.48
CA PRO A 68 -1.67 4.26 11.89
C PRO A 68 -0.54 4.32 12.94
N GLY A 69 0.40 5.25 12.79
CA GLY A 69 1.56 5.38 13.70
C GLY A 69 2.77 4.50 13.35
N ALA A 70 2.69 3.67 12.30
CA ALA A 70 3.81 2.81 11.89
C ALA A 70 4.97 3.53 11.20
N GLY A 71 4.81 4.79 10.74
CA GLY A 71 5.87 5.53 10.05
C GLY A 71 5.98 5.27 8.54
N LYS A 72 4.90 4.83 7.89
CA LYS A 72 4.84 4.53 6.45
C LYS A 72 5.39 5.65 5.56
N SER A 73 4.87 6.87 5.71
CA SER A 73 5.26 7.99 4.84
C SER A 73 6.74 8.36 5.02
N THR A 74 7.28 8.29 6.24
CA THR A 74 8.71 8.47 6.51
C THR A 74 9.55 7.41 5.80
N LEU A 75 9.19 6.13 5.98
CA LEU A 75 9.89 5.02 5.34
C LEU A 75 9.83 5.10 3.81
N ALA A 76 8.66 5.36 3.23
CA ALA A 76 8.49 5.50 1.79
C ALA A 76 9.35 6.64 1.22
N SER A 77 9.34 7.81 1.88
CA SER A 77 10.11 8.98 1.46
C SER A 77 11.61 8.71 1.49
N GLU A 78 12.12 8.10 2.56
CA GLU A 78 13.54 7.76 2.71
C GLU A 78 14.02 6.71 1.70
N ILE A 79 13.19 5.70 1.41
CA ILE A 79 13.51 4.70 0.40
C ILE A 79 13.53 5.34 -0.99
N VAL A 80 12.51 6.12 -1.36
CA VAL A 80 12.47 6.82 -2.65
C VAL A 80 13.68 7.75 -2.81
N HIS A 81 14.03 8.51 -1.78
CA HIS A 81 15.21 9.37 -1.78
C HIS A 81 16.48 8.58 -2.10
N ARG A 82 16.68 7.44 -1.43
CA ARG A 82 17.85 6.57 -1.65
C ARG A 82 17.84 5.90 -3.01
N VAL A 83 16.70 5.42 -3.49
CA VAL A 83 16.56 4.84 -4.84
C VAL A 83 16.95 5.88 -5.89
N ASN A 84 16.44 7.11 -5.79
CA ASN A 84 16.77 8.20 -6.71
C ASN A 84 18.26 8.56 -6.70
N ARG A 85 18.91 8.47 -5.52
CA ARG A 85 20.36 8.69 -5.37
C ARG A 85 21.21 7.57 -5.96
N LEU A 86 20.77 6.32 -5.78
CA LEU A 86 21.54 5.12 -6.16
C LEU A 86 21.26 4.64 -7.59
N TRP A 87 20.20 5.13 -8.23
CA TRP A 87 19.80 4.62 -9.54
C TRP A 87 20.92 4.77 -10.57
N PRO A 88 21.33 3.68 -11.25
CA PRO A 88 22.36 3.73 -12.27
C PRO A 88 21.98 4.71 -13.37
N GLN A 89 22.68 5.85 -13.45
CA GLN A 89 22.45 6.82 -14.49
C GLN A 89 22.92 6.23 -15.83
N LYS A 90 21.98 5.91 -16.72
CA LYS A 90 22.30 5.55 -18.12
C LYS A 90 22.49 6.77 -19.03
N ALA A 91 22.29 7.98 -18.53
CA ALA A 91 22.48 9.19 -19.30
C ALA A 91 23.72 9.92 -18.79
N SER A 92 24.80 9.83 -19.57
CA SER A 92 25.80 10.88 -19.66
C SER A 92 25.08 12.17 -20.08
N SER A 93 24.63 12.95 -19.10
CA SER A 93 24.27 14.34 -19.34
C SER A 93 25.52 15.05 -19.84
N PHE A 94 25.46 15.66 -21.02
CA PHE A 94 26.53 16.52 -21.54
C PHE A 94 26.71 17.79 -20.71
N ASP A 95 25.76 18.10 -19.82
CA ASP A 95 25.84 19.19 -18.85
C ASP A 95 25.89 18.64 -17.42
N LEU A 96 27.01 18.86 -16.74
CA LEU A 96 27.22 18.53 -15.32
C LEU A 96 26.28 19.28 -14.36
N GLN A 97 25.46 20.21 -14.87
CA GLN A 97 24.58 21.09 -14.08
C GLN A 97 23.12 20.63 -14.02
N VAL A 98 22.69 19.67 -14.84
CA VAL A 98 21.30 19.19 -14.84
C VAL A 98 21.19 17.92 -13.99
N LYS A 99 20.53 18.03 -12.83
CA LYS A 99 20.18 16.86 -12.01
C LYS A 99 19.25 15.96 -12.83
N PRO A 100 19.54 14.66 -12.98
CA PRO A 100 18.63 13.75 -13.67
C PRO A 100 17.28 13.72 -12.94
N PRO A 101 16.18 13.49 -13.66
CA PRO A 101 14.87 13.37 -13.05
C PRO A 101 14.81 12.17 -12.11
N ASP A 102 13.95 12.28 -11.10
CA ASP A 102 13.71 11.21 -10.16
C ASP A 102 13.05 10.00 -10.86
N VAL A 103 13.47 8.81 -10.45
CA VAL A 103 13.06 7.51 -11.01
C VAL A 103 12.11 6.75 -10.09
N ALA A 104 11.96 7.20 -8.86
CA ALA A 104 11.08 6.65 -7.86
C ALA A 104 10.19 7.76 -7.31
N ALA A 105 8.93 7.43 -7.05
CA ALA A 105 7.94 8.33 -6.46
C ALA A 105 7.11 7.62 -5.38
N VAL A 106 6.55 8.41 -4.47
CA VAL A 106 5.56 7.94 -3.50
C VAL A 106 4.16 8.34 -3.98
N LEU A 107 3.21 7.42 -3.86
CA LEU A 107 1.78 7.67 -4.08
C LEU A 107 1.00 7.36 -2.80
N PRO A 108 0.57 8.36 -2.03
CA PRO A 108 -0.16 8.14 -0.79
C PRO A 108 -1.61 7.72 -1.04
N MET A 109 -2.07 6.70 -0.33
CA MET A 109 -3.47 6.24 -0.33
C MET A 109 -4.42 7.31 0.23
N ASP A 110 -3.91 8.23 1.05
CA ASP A 110 -4.73 9.26 1.71
C ASP A 110 -5.44 10.19 0.72
N GLY A 111 -4.91 10.37 -0.50
CA GLY A 111 -5.60 11.13 -1.55
C GLY A 111 -6.92 10.50 -2.02
N PHE A 112 -7.18 9.24 -1.65
CA PHE A 112 -8.39 8.51 -2.03
C PHE A 112 -9.42 8.42 -0.90
N HIS A 113 -9.32 9.27 0.12
CA HIS A 113 -10.42 9.47 1.07
C HIS A 113 -11.69 9.90 0.33
N LEU A 114 -12.85 9.51 0.85
CA LEU A 114 -14.10 10.15 0.47
C LEU A 114 -14.09 11.60 0.97
N TYR A 115 -14.65 12.49 0.16
CA TYR A 115 -14.84 13.89 0.51
C TYR A 115 -15.77 14.02 1.72
N ARG A 116 -15.58 15.06 2.53
CA ARG A 116 -16.50 15.35 3.66
C ARG A 116 -17.96 15.43 3.21
N SER A 117 -18.21 16.08 2.08
CA SER A 117 -19.54 16.17 1.47
C SER A 117 -20.13 14.81 1.09
N GLN A 118 -19.30 13.82 0.74
CA GLN A 118 -19.76 12.46 0.50
C GLN A 118 -20.07 11.72 1.79
N LEU A 119 -19.28 11.96 2.86
CA LEU A 119 -19.58 11.44 4.19
C LEU A 119 -20.88 12.04 4.76
N ASP A 120 -21.11 13.34 4.51
CA ASP A 120 -22.35 14.05 4.87
C ASP A 120 -23.61 13.45 4.22
N ALA A 121 -23.44 12.81 3.07
CA ALA A 121 -24.53 12.20 2.31
C ALA A 121 -24.78 10.71 2.67
N MET A 122 -24.00 10.12 3.60
CA MET A 122 -24.19 8.75 4.05
C MET A 122 -25.41 8.62 4.96
N GLU A 123 -25.87 7.38 5.18
CA GLU A 123 -27.01 7.09 6.07
C GLU A 123 -26.79 7.58 7.51
N ASN A 124 -25.55 7.47 8.01
CA ASN A 124 -25.15 8.00 9.31
C ASN A 124 -23.89 8.89 9.16
N PRO A 125 -24.07 10.19 8.87
CA PRO A 125 -22.96 11.13 8.69
C PRO A 125 -22.09 11.29 9.94
N GLU A 126 -22.70 11.29 11.13
CA GLU A 126 -21.97 11.43 12.39
C GLU A 126 -20.97 10.28 12.58
N GLU A 127 -21.41 9.05 12.34
CA GLU A 127 -20.55 7.87 12.37
C GLU A 127 -19.49 7.92 11.25
N ALA A 128 -19.86 8.36 10.05
CA ALA A 128 -18.93 8.52 8.93
C ALA A 128 -17.77 9.46 9.25
N HIS A 129 -18.04 10.59 9.90
CA HIS A 129 -17.01 11.52 10.34
C HIS A 129 -16.23 10.99 11.55
N ALA A 130 -16.90 10.35 12.51
CA ALA A 130 -16.26 9.77 13.69
C ALA A 130 -15.26 8.65 13.32
N ARG A 131 -15.63 7.82 12.33
CA ARG A 131 -14.84 6.71 11.79
C ARG A 131 -14.01 7.08 10.57
N ARG A 132 -13.91 8.36 10.21
CA ARG A 132 -13.10 8.77 9.05
C ARG A 132 -11.66 8.33 9.22
N GLY A 133 -11.17 7.61 8.22
CA GLY A 133 -9.93 6.83 8.28
C GLY A 133 -10.17 5.32 8.28
N ALA A 134 -11.40 4.84 8.49
CA ALA A 134 -11.78 3.44 8.31
C ALA A 134 -11.85 3.05 6.82
N PRO A 135 -11.73 1.75 6.45
CA PRO A 135 -11.64 1.32 5.04
C PRO A 135 -12.80 1.80 4.16
N TRP A 136 -14.00 1.88 4.71
CA TRP A 136 -15.22 2.29 3.99
C TRP A 136 -15.35 3.82 3.82
N THR A 137 -14.47 4.60 4.44
CA THR A 137 -14.39 6.06 4.26
C THR A 137 -13.40 6.47 3.16
N PHE A 138 -12.91 5.49 2.39
CA PHE A 138 -12.08 5.67 1.20
C PHE A 138 -12.81 5.17 -0.04
N SER A 139 -12.30 5.55 -1.21
CA SER A 139 -12.71 5.01 -2.50
C SER A 139 -11.63 4.06 -3.05
N PRO A 140 -11.64 2.75 -2.69
CA PRO A 140 -10.71 1.78 -3.26
C PRO A 140 -10.86 1.66 -4.79
N THR A 141 -12.06 1.89 -5.32
CA THR A 141 -12.30 1.88 -6.77
C THR A 141 -11.56 3.01 -7.50
N LEU A 142 -11.44 4.20 -6.89
CA LEU A 142 -10.66 5.30 -7.50
C LEU A 142 -9.16 4.99 -7.46
N LEU A 143 -8.66 4.42 -6.36
CA LEU A 143 -7.27 3.97 -6.29
C LEU A 143 -6.99 2.87 -7.32
N LEU A 144 -7.88 1.88 -7.45
CA LEU A 144 -7.75 0.81 -8.45
C LEU A 144 -7.62 1.39 -9.87
N ARG A 145 -8.53 2.29 -10.26
CA ARG A 145 -8.49 2.96 -11.57
C ARG A 145 -7.21 3.76 -11.79
N CYS A 146 -6.71 4.42 -10.75
CA CYS A 146 -5.44 5.14 -10.80
C CYS A 146 -4.27 4.18 -11.08
N LEU A 147 -4.22 3.03 -10.39
CA LEU A 147 -3.19 2.00 -10.58
C LEU A 147 -3.29 1.31 -11.95
N GLU A 148 -4.50 1.03 -12.43
CA GLU A 148 -4.74 0.49 -13.78
C GLU A 148 -4.22 1.45 -14.85
N LYS A 149 -4.57 2.75 -14.72
CA LYS A 149 -4.07 3.79 -15.62
C LYS A 149 -2.54 3.89 -15.58
N LEU A 150 -1.97 3.88 -14.38
CA LEU A 150 -0.52 3.92 -14.19
C LEU A 150 0.20 2.72 -14.84
N ARG A 151 -0.34 1.49 -14.72
CA ARG A 151 0.23 0.31 -15.38
C ARG A 151 0.09 0.36 -16.90
N ASN A 152 -1.04 0.82 -17.42
CA ASN A 152 -1.32 0.80 -18.86
C ASN A 152 -0.63 1.94 -19.61
N GLU A 153 -0.72 3.16 -19.08
CA GLU A 153 -0.22 4.37 -19.72
C GLU A 153 1.18 4.76 -19.25
N GLY A 154 1.65 4.22 -18.12
CA GLY A 154 2.94 4.57 -17.54
C GLY A 154 2.98 5.97 -16.93
N SER A 155 1.85 6.67 -16.85
CA SER A 155 1.75 7.96 -16.17
C SER A 155 0.34 8.21 -15.66
N VAL A 156 0.23 8.95 -14.57
CA VAL A 156 -1.07 9.30 -13.98
C VAL A 156 -0.96 10.57 -13.15
N TYR A 157 -2.01 11.38 -13.15
CA TYR A 157 -2.28 12.38 -12.13
C TYR A 157 -3.13 11.72 -11.04
N ALA A 158 -2.68 11.82 -9.80
CA ALA A 158 -3.31 11.23 -8.63
C ALA A 158 -3.62 12.33 -7.59
N PRO A 159 -4.67 12.16 -6.79
CA PRO A 159 -4.98 13.09 -5.73
C PRO A 159 -3.95 12.99 -4.59
N SER A 160 -3.68 14.12 -3.94
CA SER A 160 -3.07 14.15 -2.61
C SER A 160 -4.15 14.38 -1.54
N PHE A 161 -3.76 14.53 -0.28
CA PHE A 161 -4.67 14.86 0.81
C PHE A 161 -4.16 16.08 1.58
N ASP A 162 -4.98 17.13 1.67
CA ASP A 162 -4.66 18.30 2.47
C ASP A 162 -5.19 18.10 3.89
N HIS A 163 -4.29 17.93 4.87
CA HIS A 163 -4.68 17.74 6.27
C HIS A 163 -5.23 19.01 6.95
N GLY A 164 -4.99 20.20 6.39
CA GLY A 164 -5.56 21.47 6.88
C GLY A 164 -7.00 21.67 6.43
N VAL A 165 -7.30 21.40 5.15
CA VAL A 165 -8.67 21.39 4.62
C VAL A 165 -9.44 20.15 5.10
N GLY A 166 -8.74 19.02 5.17
CA GLY A 166 -9.28 17.71 5.50
C GLY A 166 -10.02 17.07 4.34
N ASP A 167 -9.62 17.29 3.10
CA ASP A 167 -10.17 16.64 1.91
C ASP A 167 -9.09 16.37 0.84
N PRO A 168 -9.34 15.46 -0.10
CA PRO A 168 -8.47 15.24 -1.25
C PRO A 168 -8.24 16.50 -2.10
N VAL A 169 -7.05 16.60 -2.70
CA VAL A 169 -6.69 17.59 -3.72
C VAL A 169 -6.43 16.85 -5.03
N GLU A 170 -7.33 16.99 -5.99
CA GLU A 170 -7.25 16.30 -7.28
C GLU A 170 -6.04 16.78 -8.11
N ASP A 171 -5.51 15.88 -8.93
CA ASP A 171 -4.41 16.11 -9.87
C ASP A 171 -3.11 16.71 -9.27
N ASP A 172 -2.89 16.56 -7.95
CA ASP A 172 -1.76 17.17 -7.24
C ASP A 172 -0.45 16.38 -7.38
N ILE A 173 -0.53 15.06 -7.55
CA ILE A 173 0.64 14.18 -7.67
C ILE A 173 0.75 13.66 -9.11
N PHE A 174 1.81 14.05 -9.81
CA PHE A 174 2.10 13.54 -11.15
C PHE A 174 3.17 12.45 -11.15
N VAL A 175 2.75 11.21 -11.43
CA VAL A 175 3.68 10.11 -11.71
C VAL A 175 3.94 10.05 -13.22
N SER A 176 5.11 10.51 -13.64
CA SER A 176 5.53 10.52 -15.05
C SER A 176 6.07 9.17 -15.58
N LEU A 177 6.30 9.09 -16.89
CA LEU A 177 6.96 7.97 -17.56
C LEU A 177 8.39 7.68 -17.05
N GLN A 178 9.07 8.69 -16.47
CA GLN A 178 10.45 8.55 -15.97
C GLN A 178 10.52 7.76 -14.67
N HIS A 179 9.49 7.87 -13.81
CA HIS A 179 9.41 7.07 -12.59
C HIS A 179 9.26 5.59 -12.96
N LYS A 180 10.22 4.75 -12.64
CA LYS A 180 10.18 3.30 -12.85
C LYS A 180 9.75 2.53 -11.62
N VAL A 181 9.91 3.13 -10.44
CA VAL A 181 9.47 2.56 -9.16
C VAL A 181 8.42 3.48 -8.55
N VAL A 182 7.31 2.92 -8.09
CA VAL A 182 6.28 3.68 -7.39
C VAL A 182 5.96 2.97 -6.09
N ILE A 183 6.20 3.63 -4.96
CA ILE A 183 5.79 3.13 -3.65
C ILE A 183 4.42 3.72 -3.33
N VAL A 184 3.41 2.86 -3.34
CA VAL A 184 2.08 3.21 -2.87
C VAL A 184 2.03 2.94 -1.38
N GLU A 185 1.81 3.97 -0.56
CA GLU A 185 1.80 3.83 0.89
C GLU A 185 0.41 4.08 1.47
N GLY A 186 -0.03 3.24 2.40
CA GLY A 186 -1.39 3.33 2.94
C GLY A 186 -1.75 2.24 3.92
N ASN A 187 -2.84 2.43 4.65
CA ASN A 187 -3.27 1.49 5.70
C ASN A 187 -3.79 0.17 5.13
N TYR A 188 -4.55 0.21 4.05
CA TYR A 188 -5.45 -0.89 3.64
C TYR A 188 -5.00 -1.63 2.37
N LEU A 189 -3.79 -1.36 1.88
CA LEU A 189 -3.31 -1.87 0.59
C LEU A 189 -3.17 -3.41 0.53
N LEU A 190 -3.14 -4.08 1.67
CA LEU A 190 -3.00 -5.54 1.81
C LEU A 190 -4.30 -6.22 2.27
N LEU A 191 -5.41 -5.49 2.38
CA LEU A 191 -6.71 -6.09 2.66
C LEU A 191 -7.18 -6.94 1.45
N GLU A 192 -7.76 -8.09 1.74
CA GLU A 192 -8.29 -9.02 0.71
C GLU A 192 -9.83 -9.08 0.74
N ASP A 193 -10.47 -7.99 1.16
CA ASP A 193 -11.94 -7.85 1.21
C ASP A 193 -12.44 -6.86 0.14
N GLY A 194 -13.51 -7.24 -0.56
CA GLY A 194 -14.13 -6.39 -1.58
C GLY A 194 -13.14 -5.82 -2.60
N ALA A 195 -13.32 -4.54 -2.95
CA ALA A 195 -12.47 -3.82 -3.91
C ALA A 195 -11.01 -3.64 -3.45
N TRP A 196 -10.72 -3.78 -2.14
CA TRP A 196 -9.34 -3.73 -1.66
C TRP A 196 -8.53 -4.95 -2.11
N LYS A 197 -9.19 -6.10 -2.31
CA LYS A 197 -8.55 -7.28 -2.89
C LYS A 197 -8.04 -7.00 -4.30
N ASP A 198 -8.83 -6.30 -5.11
CA ASP A 198 -8.47 -5.94 -6.47
C ASP A 198 -7.29 -4.95 -6.46
N VAL A 199 -7.34 -3.93 -5.59
CA VAL A 199 -6.19 -3.03 -5.35
C VAL A 199 -4.94 -3.82 -4.94
N SER A 200 -5.05 -4.74 -3.99
CA SER A 200 -3.93 -5.56 -3.51
C SER A 200 -3.31 -6.42 -4.62
N SER A 201 -4.08 -6.78 -5.65
CA SER A 201 -3.59 -7.57 -6.79
C SER A 201 -2.78 -6.75 -7.80
N MET A 202 -2.82 -5.42 -7.69
CA MET A 202 -2.11 -4.51 -8.60
C MET A 202 -0.65 -4.29 -8.24
N PHE A 203 -0.16 -4.78 -7.11
CA PHE A 203 1.21 -4.56 -6.64
C PHE A 203 2.16 -5.68 -7.08
N ASP A 204 3.38 -5.31 -7.48
CA ASP A 204 4.45 -6.26 -7.79
C ASP A 204 5.12 -6.82 -6.52
N GLU A 205 5.17 -6.03 -5.46
CA GLU A 205 5.56 -6.45 -4.10
C GLU A 205 4.71 -5.76 -3.04
N LYS A 206 4.41 -6.50 -1.96
CA LYS A 206 3.62 -6.01 -0.82
C LYS A 206 4.45 -6.04 0.45
N TRP A 207 4.77 -4.87 0.98
CA TRP A 207 5.54 -4.72 2.21
C TRP A 207 4.64 -4.30 3.37
N PHE A 208 4.93 -4.83 4.55
CA PHE A 208 4.19 -4.51 5.77
C PHE A 208 5.13 -4.06 6.89
N ILE A 209 4.88 -2.88 7.46
CA ILE A 209 5.58 -2.40 8.65
C ILE A 209 4.92 -3.01 9.88
N ASP A 210 5.69 -3.86 10.56
CA ASP A 210 5.29 -4.52 11.79
C ASP A 210 5.72 -3.70 13.00
N VAL A 211 4.73 -3.26 13.77
CA VAL A 211 4.92 -2.46 14.97
C VAL A 211 3.95 -2.97 16.03
N ASP A 212 4.39 -2.98 17.28
CA ASP A 212 3.49 -3.25 18.40
C ASP A 212 2.32 -2.26 18.41
N ILE A 213 1.10 -2.77 18.61
CA ILE A 213 -0.10 -1.95 18.48
C ILE A 213 -0.17 -0.85 19.54
N ASP A 214 0.27 -1.13 20.77
CA ASP A 214 0.26 -0.16 21.85
C ASP A 214 1.26 0.96 21.54
N THR A 215 2.47 0.60 21.09
CA THR A 215 3.46 1.56 20.62
C THR A 215 2.93 2.43 19.47
N ALA A 216 2.27 1.82 18.48
CA ALA A 216 1.67 2.55 17.37
C ALA A 216 0.59 3.54 17.85
N MET A 217 -0.31 3.10 18.74
CA MET A 217 -1.37 3.95 19.29
C MET A 217 -0.81 5.08 20.16
N GLN A 218 0.27 4.85 20.92
CA GLN A 218 0.97 5.92 21.64
C GLN A 218 1.55 6.98 20.67
N ARG A 219 2.12 6.55 19.54
CA ARG A 219 2.62 7.47 18.50
C ARG A 219 1.46 8.27 17.88
N VAL A 220 0.33 7.63 17.60
CA VAL A 220 -0.87 8.32 17.07
C VAL A 220 -1.46 9.30 18.08
N LEU A 221 -1.53 8.93 19.36
CA LEU A 221 -2.01 9.80 20.44
C LEU A 221 -1.15 11.07 20.55
N LYS A 222 0.18 10.91 20.59
CA LYS A 222 1.13 12.03 20.58
C LYS A 222 0.90 12.94 19.38
N ARG A 223 0.70 12.37 18.19
CA ARG A 223 0.43 13.12 16.96
C ARG A 223 -0.87 13.91 17.03
N HIS A 224 -1.97 13.31 17.49
CA HIS A 224 -3.26 14.01 17.65
C HIS A 224 -3.11 15.22 18.57
N ILE A 225 -2.42 15.06 19.71
CA ILE A 225 -2.16 16.13 20.66
C ILE A 225 -1.28 17.22 20.03
N SER A 226 -0.20 16.85 19.33
CA SER A 226 0.68 17.83 18.68
C SER A 226 -0.02 18.62 17.57
N THR A 227 -1.05 18.05 16.94
CA THR A 227 -1.90 18.73 15.95
C THR A 227 -3.02 19.57 16.59
N GLY A 228 -3.01 19.74 17.92
CA GLY A 228 -3.91 20.62 18.65
C GLY A 228 -5.18 19.96 19.19
N LYS A 229 -5.32 18.63 19.12
CA LYS A 229 -6.48 17.96 19.74
C LYS A 229 -6.33 17.90 21.27
N PRO A 230 -7.38 18.20 22.03
CA PRO A 230 -7.39 17.98 23.48
C PRO A 230 -7.07 16.52 23.83
N PRO A 231 -6.33 16.24 24.92
CA PRO A 231 -5.88 14.88 25.26
C PRO A 231 -7.01 13.84 25.43
N ASP A 232 -8.13 14.24 26.02
CA ASP A 232 -9.32 13.42 26.20
C ASP A 232 -9.99 13.07 24.86
N VAL A 233 -10.14 14.07 23.98
CA VAL A 233 -10.66 13.88 22.62
C VAL A 233 -9.73 13.00 21.77
N ALA A 234 -8.42 13.21 21.91
CA ALA A 234 -7.42 12.39 21.22
C ALA A 234 -7.49 10.93 21.68
N LYS A 235 -7.60 10.68 22.99
CA LYS A 235 -7.76 9.33 23.55
C LYS A 235 -9.04 8.66 23.06
N TRP A 236 -10.18 9.36 23.11
CA TRP A 236 -11.44 8.83 22.58
C TRP A 236 -11.32 8.46 21.10
N ARG A 237 -10.64 9.28 20.29
CA ARG A 237 -10.42 9.00 18.86
C ARG A 237 -9.55 7.76 18.63
N ILE A 238 -8.54 7.53 19.47
CA ILE A 238 -7.75 6.30 19.44
C ILE A 238 -8.66 5.10 19.65
N GLU A 239 -9.39 5.08 20.77
CA GLU A 239 -10.22 3.94 21.18
C GLU A 239 -11.33 3.66 20.17
N TYR A 240 -11.99 4.71 19.66
CA TYR A 240 -13.16 4.56 18.79
C TYR A 240 -12.82 4.34 17.32
N ASN A 241 -11.67 4.83 16.84
CA ASN A 241 -11.37 4.84 15.40
C ASN A 241 -9.98 4.26 15.08
N ASP A 242 -8.90 4.86 15.58
CA ASP A 242 -7.55 4.49 15.14
C ASP A 242 -7.17 3.06 15.54
N GLN A 243 -7.52 2.63 16.76
CA GLN A 243 -7.20 1.29 17.27
C GLN A 243 -8.00 0.18 16.55
N PRO A 244 -9.33 0.24 16.42
CA PRO A 244 -10.07 -0.76 15.63
C PRO A 244 -9.58 -0.87 14.19
N ASN A 245 -9.18 0.25 13.58
CA ASN A 245 -8.59 0.25 12.25
C ASN A 245 -7.22 -0.45 12.26
N ALA A 246 -6.35 -0.14 13.24
CA ALA A 246 -5.05 -0.79 13.40
C ALA A 246 -5.18 -2.32 13.57
N GLU A 247 -6.12 -2.78 14.39
CA GLU A 247 -6.39 -4.20 14.61
C GLU A 247 -6.81 -4.93 13.33
N LEU A 248 -7.60 -4.27 12.48
CA LEU A 248 -7.95 -4.79 11.15
C LEU A 248 -6.71 -4.87 10.24
N ILE A 249 -5.90 -3.81 10.20
CA ILE A 249 -4.72 -3.71 9.33
C ILE A 249 -3.67 -4.75 9.70
N ILE A 250 -3.41 -4.96 11.00
CA ILE A 250 -2.42 -5.93 11.47
C ILE A 250 -2.74 -7.36 10.99
N LYS A 251 -4.03 -7.73 10.88
CA LYS A 251 -4.44 -9.04 10.35
C LYS A 251 -4.06 -9.25 8.88
N SER A 252 -3.84 -8.17 8.13
CA SER A 252 -3.41 -8.21 6.72
C SER A 252 -1.92 -8.47 6.53
N LYS A 253 -1.11 -8.42 7.59
CA LYS A 253 0.33 -8.72 7.56
C LYS A 253 0.66 -10.05 6.89
N LYS A 254 -0.20 -11.06 7.07
CA LYS A 254 -0.05 -12.39 6.46
C LYS A 254 -0.07 -12.39 4.92
N ASN A 255 -0.52 -11.30 4.29
CA ASN A 255 -0.62 -11.13 2.85
C ASN A 255 0.61 -10.41 2.25
N ALA A 256 1.59 -10.05 3.09
CA ALA A 256 2.81 -9.38 2.70
C ALA A 256 3.84 -10.35 2.10
N ASP A 257 4.62 -9.84 1.15
CA ASP A 257 5.81 -10.49 0.61
C ASP A 257 7.06 -10.16 1.43
N LEU A 258 7.01 -9.09 2.22
CA LEU A 258 8.09 -8.63 3.08
C LEU A 258 7.53 -7.97 4.35
N VAL A 259 8.10 -8.31 5.51
CA VAL A 259 7.80 -7.63 6.77
C VAL A 259 9.01 -6.78 7.18
N ILE A 260 8.75 -5.55 7.60
CA ILE A 260 9.76 -4.59 8.06
C ILE A 260 9.47 -4.31 9.52
N ARG A 261 10.37 -4.68 10.43
CA ARG A 261 10.17 -4.38 11.85
C ARG A 261 10.38 -2.89 12.09
N SER A 262 9.41 -2.23 12.71
CA SER A 262 9.59 -0.89 13.22
C SER A 262 10.56 -0.95 14.40
N ILE A 263 11.63 -0.17 14.34
CA ILE A 263 12.51 0.08 15.48
C ILE A 263 12.06 1.35 16.20
N ASP A 264 12.31 1.41 17.51
CA ASP A 264 12.11 2.64 18.27
C ASP A 264 13.27 3.61 17.98
N PHE A 265 12.92 4.88 17.79
CA PHE A 265 13.84 5.99 17.58
C PHE A 265 14.21 6.64 18.92
#